data_AF-A0A3R7V3F7-F1
#
_entry.id   AF-A0A3R7V3F7-F1
#
_cell.length_a   1.000
_cell.length_b   1.000
_cell.length_c   1.000
_cell.angle_alpha   90.00
_cell.angle_beta   90.00
_cell.angle_gamma   90.00
#
_symmetry.space_group_name_H-M   'P 1'
#
loop_
_entity.id
_entity.type
_entity.pdbx_description
1 polymer ?
#
loop_
_entity_poly.entity_id
_entity_poly.type
_entity_poly.pdbx_seq_one_letter_code
_entity_poly.pdbx_strand_id
1 'polypeptide(L)'
;MFLGKIKKSQEFSSVFKTGKYLKLSTLVIQYKRHPINDSSYPSRYGIVVSKKVGNAVQRNFTKRRLRAVLYKINYTFEKKSI
;
A
#
# COMPACT_ATOMS: atom_id res chain seq x y z
N MET A 1 -9.75 -1.24 12.19
CA MET A 1 -10.31 -0.30 11.19
C MET A 1 -9.58 -0.53 9.86
N PHE A 2 -10.28 -0.72 8.72
CA PHE A 2 -9.58 -1.07 7.46
C PHE A 2 -8.80 0.14 6.91
N LEU A 3 -7.53 -0.07 6.54
CA LEU A 3 -6.75 0.92 5.78
C LEU A 3 -7.54 1.36 4.53
N GLY A 4 -7.56 2.66 4.27
CA GLY A 4 -8.24 3.19 3.09
C GLY A 4 -7.57 2.68 1.80
N LYS A 5 -8.36 2.42 0.75
CA LYS A 5 -7.82 1.96 -0.55
C LYS A 5 -7.69 3.14 -1.50
N ILE A 6 -6.51 3.29 -2.10
CA ILE A 6 -6.28 4.22 -3.21
C ILE A 6 -6.94 3.63 -4.46
N LYS A 7 -7.84 4.40 -5.08
CA LYS A 7 -8.59 3.97 -6.29
C LYS A 7 -8.26 4.85 -7.50
N LYS A 8 -7.96 6.14 -7.30
CA LYS A 8 -7.79 7.09 -8.39
C LYS A 8 -6.37 7.05 -8.93
N SER A 9 -6.22 7.02 -10.25
CA SER A 9 -4.91 7.03 -10.93
C SER A 9 -4.06 8.27 -10.54
N GLN A 10 -4.72 9.42 -10.37
CA GLN A 10 -4.07 10.66 -9.92
C GLN A 10 -3.39 10.53 -8.57
N GLU A 11 -3.96 9.76 -7.64
CA GLU A 11 -3.37 9.53 -6.32
C GLU A 11 -2.11 8.66 -6.42
N PHE A 12 -2.15 7.61 -7.24
CA PHE A 12 -0.95 6.82 -7.53
C PHE A 12 0.15 7.68 -8.16
N SER A 13 -0.20 8.49 -9.16
CA SER A 13 0.73 9.41 -9.82
C SER A 13 1.35 10.42 -8.84
N SER A 14 0.55 10.96 -7.92
CA SER A 14 1.04 11.87 -6.86
C SER A 14 2.07 11.19 -5.97
N VAL A 15 1.81 9.96 -5.53
CA VAL A 15 2.76 9.19 -4.72
C VAL A 15 4.03 8.87 -5.50
N PHE A 16 3.92 8.52 -6.78
CA PHE A 16 5.08 8.22 -7.63
C PHE A 16 5.96 9.44 -7.90
N LYS A 17 5.36 10.63 -8.03
CA LYS A 17 6.09 11.87 -8.32
C LYS A 17 6.69 12.53 -7.09
N THR A 18 5.97 12.52 -5.97
CA THR A 18 6.30 13.33 -4.78
C THR A 18 6.61 12.50 -3.53
N GLY A 19 6.41 11.18 -3.60
CA GLY A 19 6.69 10.27 -2.50
C GLY A 19 8.15 9.84 -2.44
N LYS A 20 8.51 9.22 -1.32
CA LYS A 20 9.75 8.48 -1.16
C LYS A 20 9.55 7.02 -1.54
N TYR A 21 10.63 6.32 -1.86
CA TYR A 21 10.59 4.90 -2.17
C TYR A 21 11.59 4.10 -1.35
N LEU A 22 11.27 2.83 -1.12
CA LEU A 22 12.15 1.80 -0.57
C LEU A 22 12.16 0.63 -1.55
N LYS A 23 13.36 0.22 -1.95
CA LYS A 23 13.56 -0.88 -2.89
C LYS A 23 14.00 -2.12 -2.12
N LEU A 24 13.20 -3.17 -2.21
CA LEU A 24 13.55 -4.53 -1.79
C LEU A 24 13.86 -5.36 -3.05
N SER A 25 14.37 -6.57 -2.87
CA SER A 25 14.69 -7.50 -3.98
C SER A 25 13.49 -7.81 -4.87
N THR A 26 12.30 -7.93 -4.30
CA THR A 26 11.06 -8.35 -5.00
C THR A 26 9.92 -7.35 -4.91
N LEU A 27 10.10 -6.25 -4.17
CA LEU A 27 9.05 -5.29 -3.85
C LEU A 27 9.61 -3.87 -3.87
N VAL A 28 8.85 -2.93 -4.41
CA VAL A 28 9.13 -1.51 -4.25
C VAL A 28 7.97 -0.89 -3.47
N ILE A 29 8.28 -0.26 -2.35
CA ILE A 29 7.31 0.44 -1.51
C ILE A 29 7.46 1.93 -1.79
N GLN A 30 6.40 2.56 -2.27
CA GLN A 30 6.36 4.00 -2.47
C GLN A 30 5.36 4.59 -1.48
N TYR A 31 5.77 5.64 -0.78
CA TYR A 31 4.97 6.23 0.29
C TYR A 31 5.13 7.75 0.32
N LYS A 32 4.05 8.41 0.74
CA LYS A 32 4.02 9.84 1.01
C LYS A 32 3.48 10.03 2.42
N ARG A 33 4.24 10.73 3.27
CA ARG A 33 3.75 11.09 4.60
C ARG A 33 2.77 12.24 4.46
N HIS A 34 1.61 12.10 5.08
CA HIS A 34 0.72 13.23 5.33
C HIS A 34 1.15 13.93 6.62
N PRO A 35 1.00 15.26 6.73
CA PRO A 35 1.27 15.98 7.96
C PRO A 35 0.39 15.43 9.10
N ILE A 36 1.00 15.29 10.28
CA ILE A 36 0.53 14.48 11.42
C ILE A 36 -0.73 15.05 12.09
N ASN A 37 -1.08 16.32 11.83
CA ASN A 37 -2.17 17.02 12.52
C ASN A 37 -3.58 16.70 12.01
N ASP A 38 -3.73 15.73 11.12
CA ASP A 38 -5.02 15.40 10.52
C ASP A 38 -5.38 13.93 10.79
N SER A 39 -5.76 13.66 12.04
CA SER A 39 -6.29 12.37 12.52
C SER A 39 -7.50 11.86 11.71
N SER A 40 -8.05 12.72 10.84
CA SER A 40 -9.18 12.43 9.96
C SER A 40 -8.81 11.61 8.72
N TYR A 41 -7.52 11.46 8.39
CA TYR A 41 -7.07 10.70 7.23
C TYR A 41 -6.42 9.36 7.61
N PRO A 42 -7.19 8.25 7.65
CA PRO A 42 -6.60 6.94 7.89
C PRO A 42 -5.57 6.61 6.82
N SER A 43 -4.51 5.90 7.22
CA SER A 43 -3.47 5.44 6.27
C SER A 43 -4.10 4.71 5.09
N ARG A 44 -3.68 5.09 3.87
CA ARG A 44 -4.20 4.54 2.62
C ARG A 44 -3.15 3.73 1.89
N TYR A 45 -3.57 2.67 1.22
CA TYR A 45 -2.67 1.81 0.44
C TYR A 45 -3.21 1.53 -0.96
N GLY A 46 -2.30 1.23 -1.87
CA GLY A 46 -2.59 0.73 -3.20
C GLY A 46 -1.57 -0.35 -3.58
N ILE A 47 -1.99 -1.34 -4.37
CA ILE A 47 -1.12 -2.42 -4.83
C ILE A 47 -1.10 -2.40 -6.35
N VAL A 48 0.10 -2.21 -6.91
CA VAL A 48 0.35 -2.26 -8.34
C VAL A 48 1.17 -3.52 -8.62
N VAL A 49 0.72 -4.32 -9.58
CA VAL A 49 1.42 -5.53 -10.02
C VAL A 49 1.67 -5.41 -11.52
N SER A 50 2.95 -5.48 -11.90
CA SER A 50 3.36 -5.39 -13.30
C SER A 50 2.79 -6.53 -14.13
N LYS A 51 2.55 -6.29 -15.43
CA LYS A 51 2.23 -7.36 -16.39
C LYS A 51 3.34 -8.41 -16.48
N LYS A 52 4.60 -8.03 -16.18
CA LYS A 52 5.76 -8.93 -16.15
C LYS A 52 5.68 -10.04 -15.10
N VAL A 53 4.82 -9.89 -14.08
CA VAL A 53 4.64 -10.89 -13.03
C VAL A 53 3.96 -12.16 -13.56
N GLY A 54 3.22 -12.07 -14.66
CA GLY A 54 2.58 -13.21 -15.30
C GLY A 54 1.11 -12.98 -15.62
N ASN A 55 0.36 -14.08 -15.77
CA ASN A 55 -1.04 -14.05 -16.20
C ASN A 55 -1.98 -13.42 -15.15
N ALA A 56 -3.26 -13.26 -15.49
CA ALA A 56 -4.24 -12.65 -14.60
C ALA A 56 -4.36 -13.37 -13.25
N VAL A 57 -4.29 -14.70 -13.24
CA VAL A 57 -4.38 -15.52 -12.03
C VAL A 57 -3.20 -15.26 -11.10
N GLN A 58 -1.97 -15.32 -11.63
CA GLN A 58 -0.74 -15.06 -10.88
C GLN A 58 -0.73 -13.64 -10.30
N ARG A 59 -1.11 -12.63 -11.10
CA ARG A 59 -1.20 -11.24 -10.60
C ARG A 59 -2.25 -11.08 -9.50
N ASN A 60 -3.38 -11.76 -9.61
CA ASN A 60 -4.43 -11.72 -8.59
C ASN A 60 -4.00 -12.44 -7.31
N PHE A 61 -3.27 -13.55 -7.43
CA PHE A 61 -2.66 -14.25 -6.31
C PHE A 61 -1.66 -13.35 -5.56
N THR A 62 -0.77 -12.67 -6.28
CA THR A 62 0.18 -11.70 -5.68
C THR A 62 -0.54 -10.58 -4.96
N LYS A 63 -1.57 -9.97 -5.57
CA LYS A 63 -2.40 -8.95 -4.90
C LYS A 63 -3.07 -9.50 -3.64
N ARG A 64 -3.56 -10.75 -3.66
CA ARG A 64 -4.21 -11.38 -2.50
C ARG A 64 -3.22 -11.60 -1.35
N ARG A 65 -2.02 -12.13 -1.62
CA ARG A 65 -0.97 -12.31 -0.61
C ARG A 65 -0.55 -10.98 0.01
N LEU A 66 -0.32 -9.95 -0.80
CA LEU A 66 0.04 -8.63 -0.29
C LEU A 66 -1.07 -8.01 0.59
N ARG A 67 -2.35 -8.19 0.23
CA ARG A 67 -3.46 -7.74 1.09
C ARG A 67 -3.49 -8.45 2.43
N ALA A 68 -3.24 -9.76 2.46
CA ALA A 68 -3.19 -10.52 3.71
C ALA A 68 -2.05 -10.02 4.64
N VAL A 69 -0.88 -9.73 4.06
CA VAL A 69 0.25 -9.16 4.81
C VAL A 69 -0.10 -7.76 5.36
N LEU A 70 -0.67 -6.88 4.54
CA LEU A 70 -1.08 -5.54 4.99
C LEU A 70 -2.12 -5.60 6.11
N TYR A 71 -3.09 -6.52 6.02
CA TYR A 71 -4.08 -6.73 7.07
C TYR A 71 -3.43 -7.16 8.39
N LYS A 72 -2.51 -8.13 8.34
CA LYS A 72 -1.76 -8.59 9.52
C LYS A 72 -0.92 -7.47 10.14
N ILE A 73 -0.25 -6.67 9.30
CA ILE A 73 0.58 -5.54 9.75
C ILE A 73 -0.28 -4.48 10.44
N ASN A 74 -1.42 -4.11 9.86
CA ASN A 74 -2.33 -3.13 10.44
C ASN A 74 -2.82 -3.58 11.83
N TYR A 75 -3.22 -4.85 11.96
CA TYR A 75 -3.64 -5.43 13.23
C TYR A 75 -2.53 -5.34 14.30
N THR A 76 -1.28 -5.61 13.92
CA THR A 76 -0.13 -5.51 14.85
C THR A 76 0.13 -4.06 15.29
N PHE A 77 0.00 -3.09 14.38
CA PHE A 77 0.16 -1.68 14.74
C PHE A 77 -0.94 -1.19 15.68
N GLU A 78 -2.19 -1.63 15.46
CA GLU A 78 -3.31 -1.33 16.36
C GLU A 78 -3.03 -1.88 17.77
N LYS A 79 -2.52 -3.11 17.91
CA LYS A 79 -2.18 -3.69 19.22
C LYS A 79 -1.01 -3.02 19.95
N LYS A 80 -0.08 -2.41 19.22
CA LYS A 80 1.12 -1.78 19.81
C LYS A 80 0.88 -0.33 20.25
N SER A 81 -0.24 0.26 19.83
CA SER A 81 -0.67 1.61 20.22
C SER A 81 -1.64 1.61 21.42
N ILE A 82 -1.86 0.45 22.03
CA ILE A 82 -2.65 0.26 23.26
C ILE A 82 -1.68 -0.11 24.39
#